data_AF-A0A9X9A6M5-F1
#
_entry.id   AF-A0A9X9A6M5-F1
#
_cell.length_a   1.000
_cell.length_b   1.000
_cell.length_c   1.000
_cell.angle_alpha   90.00
_cell.angle_beta   90.00
_cell.angle_gamma   90.00
#
_symmetry.space_group_name_H-M   'P 1'
#
loop_
_entity.id
_entity.type
_entity.pdbx_description
1 polymer ?
#
loop_
_entity_poly.entity_id
_entity_poly.type
_entity_poly.pdbx_seq_one_letter_code
_entity_poly.pdbx_strand_id
1 'polypeptide(L)'
;MKQTEQWTSKLGFIMAAAGSAIGLGAIWKFPYIAGKSGGGAFFLIFILFTVLIGLPLLIAEFMIGRSTQKQAVGAFKSIAPNTGWHWIGRLGVGTCFILLSFYSVVGGWVLIYLFRGITGQLITPGQNYGTLFTETIGNPAWAIMGHFAF
;
A
#
# COMPACT_ATOMS: atom_id res chain seq x y z
N MET A 1 -17.22 -29.31 -8.55
CA MET A 1 -17.32 -27.85 -8.30
C MET A 1 -15.95 -27.37 -7.86
N LYS A 2 -15.40 -26.30 -8.46
CA LYS A 2 -14.09 -25.77 -8.06
C LYS A 2 -14.26 -25.05 -6.72
N GLN A 3 -13.80 -25.64 -5.62
CA GLN A 3 -13.80 -25.00 -4.31
C GLN A 3 -12.93 -23.74 -4.40
N THR A 4 -13.50 -22.60 -3.98
CA THR A 4 -12.78 -21.34 -3.84
C THR A 4 -12.15 -21.33 -2.46
N GLU A 5 -10.87 -20.99 -2.37
CA GLU A 5 -10.15 -20.88 -1.09
C GLU A 5 -10.86 -19.88 -0.16
N GLN A 6 -10.99 -20.23 1.11
CA GLN A 6 -11.63 -19.43 2.15
C GLN A 6 -10.70 -19.25 3.34
N TRP A 7 -10.92 -18.17 4.10
CA TRP A 7 -10.18 -17.94 5.33
C TRP A 7 -10.54 -18.98 6.39
N THR A 8 -9.53 -19.66 6.93
CA THR A 8 -9.69 -20.66 8.01
C THR A 8 -10.25 -20.06 9.30
N SER A 9 -10.04 -18.76 9.54
CA SER A 9 -10.55 -18.08 10.74
C SER A 9 -10.92 -16.62 10.50
N LYS A 10 -11.83 -16.09 11.32
CA LYS A 10 -12.20 -14.66 11.33
C LYS A 10 -10.99 -13.77 11.63
N LEU A 11 -10.14 -14.20 12.55
CA LEU A 11 -8.93 -13.48 12.91
C LEU A 11 -7.95 -13.43 11.73
N GLY A 12 -7.81 -14.54 10.98
CA GLY A 12 -7.00 -14.59 9.78
C GLY A 12 -7.46 -13.58 8.72
N PHE A 13 -8.77 -13.47 8.50
CA PHE A 13 -9.34 -12.45 7.62
C PHE A 13 -9.03 -11.02 8.09
N ILE A 14 -9.23 -10.73 9.38
CA ILE A 14 -8.97 -9.39 9.95
C ILE A 14 -7.49 -9.04 9.84
N MET A 15 -6.58 -9.97 10.15
CA MET A 15 -5.14 -9.74 10.06
C MET A 15 -4.68 -9.52 8.62
N ALA A 16 -5.22 -10.28 7.65
CA ALA A 16 -4.92 -10.07 6.24
C ALA A 16 -5.41 -8.70 5.74
N ALA A 17 -6.62 -8.30 6.13
CA ALA A 17 -7.16 -6.98 5.79
C ALA A 17 -6.35 -5.85 6.44
N ALA A 18 -5.99 -5.98 7.72
CA ALA A 18 -5.17 -5.01 8.43
C ALA A 18 -3.77 -4.89 7.81
N GLY A 19 -3.12 -6.02 7.47
CA GLY A 19 -1.82 -6.03 6.79
C GLY A 19 -1.88 -5.44 5.38
N SER A 20 -3.01 -5.57 4.67
CA SER A 20 -3.21 -4.90 3.39
C SER A 20 -3.36 -3.38 3.52
N ALA A 21 -3.89 -2.89 4.64
CA ALA A 21 -4.11 -1.46 4.88
C ALA A 21 -2.90 -0.76 5.50
N ILE A 22 -2.20 -1.44 6.41
CA ILE A 22 -1.04 -0.92 7.13
C ILE A 22 0.22 -1.22 6.32
N GLY A 23 0.79 -0.19 5.71
CA GLY A 23 1.97 -0.34 4.89
C GLY A 23 2.87 0.89 4.90
N LEU A 24 3.84 0.90 3.99
CA LEU A 24 4.81 1.97 3.81
C LEU A 24 4.11 3.32 3.69
N GLY A 25 3.00 3.41 2.95
CA GLY A 25 2.28 4.66 2.75
C GLY A 25 1.94 5.40 4.05
N ALA A 26 1.59 4.67 5.11
CA ALA A 26 1.29 5.27 6.42
C ALA A 26 2.55 5.78 7.15
N ILE A 27 3.72 5.20 6.86
CA ILE A 27 4.99 5.48 7.55
C ILE A 27 5.80 6.56 6.84
N TRP A 28 5.88 6.53 5.51
CA TRP A 28 6.70 7.49 4.74
C TRP A 28 5.85 8.59 4.09
N LYS A 29 4.81 8.21 3.33
CA LYS A 29 4.08 9.14 2.46
C LYS A 29 3.16 10.03 3.27
N PHE A 30 2.48 9.47 4.26
CA PHE A 30 1.52 10.20 5.07
C PHE A 30 2.19 11.33 5.90
N PRO A 31 3.26 11.09 6.68
CA PRO A 31 3.92 12.18 7.41
C PRO A 31 4.52 13.22 6.47
N TYR A 32 5.06 12.80 5.32
CA TYR A 32 5.58 13.73 4.32
C TYR A 32 4.50 14.68 3.79
N ILE A 33 3.35 14.14 3.35
CA ILE A 33 2.23 14.97 2.85
C ILE A 33 1.67 15.82 4.00
N ALA A 34 1.45 15.25 5.17
CA ALA A 34 0.93 16.00 6.31
C ALA A 34 1.85 17.19 6.66
N GLY A 35 3.16 16.96 6.75
CA GLY A 35 4.14 18.01 7.01
C GLY A 35 4.15 19.11 5.95
N LYS A 36 3.94 18.77 4.67
CA LYS A 36 3.90 19.74 3.55
C LYS A 36 2.55 20.42 3.36
N SER A 37 1.46 19.85 3.89
CA SER A 37 0.07 20.29 3.64
C SER A 37 -0.59 20.97 4.84
N GLY A 38 0.18 21.49 5.80
CA GLY A 38 -0.37 22.21 6.96
C GLY A 38 -0.50 21.37 8.25
N GLY A 39 0.18 20.22 8.32
CA GLY A 39 0.37 19.44 9.53
C GLY A 39 -0.94 18.96 10.16
N GLY A 40 -1.24 19.47 11.36
CA GLY A 40 -2.42 19.08 12.14
C GLY A 40 -3.75 19.41 11.46
N ALA A 41 -3.85 20.52 10.73
CA ALA A 41 -5.07 20.88 10.01
C ALA A 41 -5.38 19.85 8.89
N PHE A 42 -4.35 19.46 8.14
CA PHE A 42 -4.47 18.37 7.15
C PHE A 42 -4.86 17.06 7.83
N PHE A 43 -4.25 16.73 8.97
CA PHE A 43 -4.54 15.50 9.71
C PHE A 43 -6.02 15.37 10.12
N LEU A 44 -6.64 16.46 10.60
CA LEU A 44 -8.05 16.47 10.98
C LEU A 44 -8.97 16.26 9.77
N ILE A 45 -8.71 16.96 8.67
CA ILE A 45 -9.47 16.81 7.42
C ILE A 45 -9.29 15.40 6.84
N PHE A 46 -8.08 14.85 6.93
CA PHE A 46 -7.79 13.49 6.52
C PHE A 46 -8.65 12.49 7.30
N ILE A 47 -8.67 12.55 8.64
CA ILE A 47 -9.52 11.68 9.47
C ILE A 47 -10.98 11.81 9.10
N LEU A 48 -11.46 13.05 8.93
CA LEU A 48 -12.85 13.31 8.55
C LEU A 48 -13.21 12.59 7.25
N PHE A 49 -12.39 12.72 6.20
CA PHE A 49 -12.64 12.01 4.94
C PHE A 49 -12.39 10.51 5.01
N THR A 50 -11.46 10.04 5.85
CA THR A 50 -11.29 8.61 6.10
C THR A 50 -12.57 8.00 6.67
N VAL A 51 -13.22 8.67 7.63
CA VAL A 51 -14.46 8.17 8.24
C VAL A 51 -15.66 8.34 7.31
N LEU A 52 -15.79 9.49 6.63
CA LEU A 52 -16.97 9.79 5.80
C LEU A 52 -16.95 9.15 4.41
N ILE A 53 -15.77 8.89 3.85
CA ILE A 53 -15.61 8.39 2.48
C ILE A 53 -14.87 7.05 2.50
N GLY A 54 -13.71 6.99 3.16
CA GLY A 54 -12.87 5.79 3.16
C GLY A 54 -13.56 4.57 3.77
N LEU A 55 -14.14 4.72 4.96
CA LEU A 55 -14.81 3.64 5.68
C LEU A 55 -16.06 3.12 4.93
N PRO A 56 -16.99 3.96 4.43
CA PRO A 56 -18.09 3.49 3.60
C PRO A 56 -17.65 2.76 2.34
N LEU A 57 -16.61 3.25 1.66
CA LEU A 57 -16.04 2.59 0.49
C LEU A 57 -15.46 1.21 0.84
N LEU A 58 -14.70 1.11 1.93
CA LEU A 58 -14.14 -0.16 2.41
C LEU A 58 -15.25 -1.18 2.73
N ILE A 59 -16.32 -0.74 3.40
CA ILE A 59 -17.47 -1.60 3.71
C ILE A 59 -18.15 -2.05 2.42
N ALA A 60 -18.32 -1.16 1.44
CA ALA A 60 -18.89 -1.49 0.13
C ALA A 60 -18.04 -2.55 -0.61
N GLU A 61 -16.72 -2.39 -0.63
CA GLU A 61 -15.80 -3.36 -1.24
C GLU A 61 -15.88 -4.73 -0.53
N PHE A 62 -15.94 -4.74 0.80
CA PHE A 62 -16.14 -5.98 1.56
C PHE A 62 -17.48 -6.65 1.28
N MET A 63 -18.57 -5.88 1.19
CA MET A 63 -19.89 -6.42 0.83
C MET A 63 -19.91 -7.03 -0.57
N ILE A 64 -19.33 -6.34 -1.56
CA ILE A 64 -19.24 -6.83 -2.94
C ILE A 64 -18.37 -8.08 -3.02
N GLY A 65 -17.18 -8.06 -2.41
CA GLY A 65 -16.28 -9.22 -2.42
C GLY A 65 -16.90 -10.44 -1.73
N ARG A 66 -17.53 -10.23 -0.57
CA ARG A 66 -18.14 -11.32 0.20
C ARG A 66 -19.40 -11.89 -0.43
N SER A 67 -20.22 -11.08 -1.08
CA SER A 67 -21.43 -11.55 -1.78
C SER A 67 -21.11 -12.28 -3.07
N THR A 68 -20.08 -11.85 -3.80
CA THR A 68 -19.73 -12.42 -5.11
C THR A 68 -18.74 -13.56 -5.05
N GLN A 69 -17.87 -13.60 -4.03
CA GLN A 69 -16.77 -14.57 -3.90
C GLN A 69 -15.87 -14.59 -5.14
N LYS A 70 -15.66 -13.42 -5.76
CA LYS A 70 -14.91 -13.24 -7.01
C LYS A 70 -13.89 -12.12 -6.87
N GLN A 71 -12.83 -12.19 -7.68
CA GLN A 71 -11.88 -11.09 -7.86
C GLN A 71 -12.56 -9.84 -8.46
N ALA A 72 -11.97 -8.66 -8.26
CA ALA A 72 -12.55 -7.34 -8.57
C ALA A 72 -13.32 -7.26 -9.90
N VAL A 73 -12.71 -7.63 -11.03
CA VAL A 73 -13.38 -7.56 -12.35
C VAL A 73 -14.56 -8.55 -12.43
N GLY A 74 -14.37 -9.75 -11.89
CA GLY A 74 -15.38 -10.80 -11.86
C GLY A 74 -16.56 -10.46 -10.94
N ALA A 75 -16.30 -9.76 -9.83
CA ALA A 75 -17.32 -9.28 -8.90
C ALA A 75 -18.26 -8.30 -9.60
N PHE A 76 -17.72 -7.27 -10.27
CA PHE A 76 -18.53 -6.31 -11.04
C PHE A 76 -19.30 -6.96 -12.19
N LYS A 77 -18.70 -7.92 -12.92
CA LYS A 77 -19.41 -8.71 -13.95
C LYS A 77 -20.57 -9.53 -13.38
N SER A 78 -20.49 -9.91 -12.10
CA SER A 78 -21.50 -10.73 -11.44
C SER A 78 -22.67 -9.91 -10.90
N ILE A 79 -22.41 -8.74 -10.30
CA ILE A 79 -23.46 -7.90 -9.68
C ILE A 79 -24.17 -7.00 -10.70
N ALA A 80 -23.50 -6.66 -11.79
CA ALA A 80 -24.04 -5.80 -12.84
C ALA A 80 -23.72 -6.39 -14.22
N PRO A 81 -24.32 -7.53 -14.59
CA PRO A 81 -24.07 -8.17 -15.88
C PRO A 81 -24.51 -7.27 -17.04
N ASN A 82 -23.81 -7.35 -18.18
CA ASN A 82 -24.03 -6.54 -19.39
C ASN A 82 -23.90 -5.02 -19.21
N THR A 83 -23.25 -4.57 -18.12
CA THR A 83 -22.95 -3.15 -17.88
C THR A 83 -21.46 -2.85 -18.04
N GLY A 84 -21.12 -1.56 -18.11
CA GLY A 84 -19.73 -1.08 -18.12
C GLY A 84 -19.00 -1.16 -16.77
N TRP A 85 -19.66 -1.53 -15.67
CA TRP A 85 -19.07 -1.48 -14.32
C TRP A 85 -17.81 -2.34 -14.15
N HIS A 86 -17.65 -3.38 -14.96
CA HIS A 86 -16.44 -4.21 -14.97
C HIS A 86 -15.17 -3.44 -15.35
N TRP A 87 -15.28 -2.28 -16.02
CA TRP A 87 -14.14 -1.41 -16.32
C TRP A 87 -13.52 -0.79 -15.06
N ILE A 88 -14.31 -0.49 -14.04
CA ILE A 88 -13.79 0.00 -12.75
C ILE A 88 -12.95 -1.07 -12.06
N GLY A 89 -13.39 -2.33 -12.09
CA GLY A 89 -12.58 -3.45 -11.62
C GLY A 89 -11.25 -3.57 -12.38
N ARG A 90 -11.25 -3.37 -13.71
CA ARG A 90 -10.02 -3.41 -14.53
C ARG A 90 -9.10 -2.25 -14.21
N LEU A 91 -9.66 -1.06 -14.03
CA LEU A 91 -8.92 0.14 -13.62
C LEU A 91 -8.28 -0.06 -12.25
N GLY A 92 -8.99 -0.66 -11.29
CA GLY A 92 -8.45 -1.00 -9.98
C GLY A 92 -7.24 -1.92 -10.08
N VAL A 93 -7.35 -3.02 -10.85
CA VAL A 93 -6.23 -3.94 -11.09
C VAL A 93 -5.03 -3.23 -11.74
N GLY A 94 -5.27 -2.41 -12.78
CA GLY A 94 -4.21 -1.63 -13.43
C GLY A 94 -3.55 -0.62 -12.48
N THR A 95 -4.34 0.03 -11.63
CA THR A 95 -3.85 0.99 -10.64
C THR A 95 -3.00 0.27 -9.59
N CYS A 96 -3.43 -0.89 -9.09
CA CYS A 96 -2.64 -1.69 -8.15
C CYS A 96 -1.31 -2.15 -8.77
N PHE A 97 -1.30 -2.51 -10.05
CA PHE A 97 -0.08 -2.90 -10.75
C PHE A 97 0.93 -1.74 -10.85
N ILE A 98 0.46 -0.56 -11.26
CA ILE A 98 1.30 0.66 -11.31
C ILE A 98 1.76 1.04 -9.90
N LEU A 99 0.87 0.96 -8.92
CA LEU A 99 1.18 1.25 -7.52
C LEU A 99 2.31 0.35 -7.02
N LEU A 100 2.24 -0.95 -7.28
CA LEU A 100 3.25 -1.91 -6.84
C LEU A 100 4.63 -1.59 -7.44
N SER A 101 4.70 -1.11 -8.67
CA SER A 101 5.97 -0.81 -9.37
C SER A 101 6.85 0.21 -8.64
N PHE A 102 6.27 1.26 -8.05
CA PHE A 102 7.02 2.24 -7.26
C PHE A 102 7.01 1.90 -5.77
N TYR A 103 6.01 1.16 -5.30
CA TYR A 103 5.92 0.76 -3.90
C TYR A 103 7.08 -0.18 -3.52
N SER A 104 7.48 -1.07 -4.42
CA SER A 104 8.65 -1.93 -4.20
C SER A 104 9.98 -1.17 -4.16
N VAL A 105 10.11 -0.05 -4.89
CA VAL A 105 11.30 0.81 -4.79
C VAL A 105 11.43 1.39 -3.39
N VAL A 106 10.33 1.93 -2.84
CA VAL A 106 10.29 2.47 -1.47
C VAL A 106 10.53 1.36 -0.44
N GLY A 107 9.96 0.18 -0.68
CA GLY A 107 10.22 -1.02 0.12
C GLY A 107 11.69 -1.43 0.13
N GLY A 108 12.34 -1.36 -1.04
CA GLY A 108 13.78 -1.55 -1.19
C GLY A 108 14.61 -0.59 -0.35
N TRP A 109 14.20 0.68 -0.24
CA TRP A 109 14.87 1.63 0.67
C TRP A 109 14.80 1.15 2.13
N VAL A 110 13.65 0.63 2.57
CA VAL A 110 13.53 0.10 3.94
C VAL A 110 14.49 -1.06 4.16
N LEU A 111 14.63 -1.98 3.21
CA LEU A 111 15.58 -3.11 3.31
C LEU A 111 17.04 -2.63 3.33
N ILE A 112 17.39 -1.65 2.49
CA ILE A 112 18.73 -1.05 2.46
C ILE A 112 19.04 -0.39 3.81
N TYR A 113 18.13 0.41 4.35
CA TYR A 113 18.31 1.08 5.63
C TYR A 113 18.31 0.11 6.81
N LEU A 114 17.56 -0.99 6.74
CA LEU A 114 17.63 -2.09 7.71
C LEU A 114 19.03 -2.71 7.70
N PHE A 115 19.58 -3.03 6.52
CA PHE A 115 20.94 -3.55 6.39
C PHE A 115 21.99 -2.58 6.93
N ARG A 116 21.89 -1.29 6.59
CA ARG A 116 22.78 -0.24 7.12
C ARG A 116 22.66 -0.09 8.64
N GLY A 117 21.47 -0.28 9.20
CA GLY A 117 21.22 -0.28 10.64
C GLY A 117 21.90 -1.45 11.34
N ILE A 118 21.72 -2.67 10.83
CA ILE A 118 22.31 -3.89 11.38
C ILE A 118 23.85 -3.87 11.29
N THR A 119 24.39 -3.33 10.21
CA THR A 119 25.85 -3.19 10.00
C THR A 119 26.47 -1.99 10.72
N GLY A 120 25.68 -1.20 11.46
CA GLY A 120 26.17 -0.04 12.21
C GLY A 120 26.57 1.17 11.34
N GLN A 121 26.26 1.18 10.04
CA GLN A 121 26.59 2.30 9.15
C GLN A 121 25.78 3.57 9.46
N LEU A 122 24.67 3.45 10.20
CA LEU A 122 23.80 4.57 10.57
C LEU A 122 24.21 5.29 11.87
N ILE A 123 25.08 4.69 12.69
CA ILE A 123 25.48 5.22 14.01
C ILE A 123 26.82 5.98 13.97
N THR A 124 27.39 6.19 12.79
CA THR A 124 28.65 6.92 12.63
C THR A 124 28.48 8.40 13.05
N PRO A 125 29.32 8.92 13.97
CA PRO A 125 29.27 10.32 14.39
C PRO A 125 29.43 11.29 13.20
N GLY A 126 28.64 12.35 13.17
CA GLY A 126 28.68 13.35 12.09
C GLY A 126 28.01 12.93 10.77
N GLN A 127 27.29 11.80 10.75
CA GLN A 127 26.51 11.35 9.59
C GLN A 127 25.48 12.40 9.14
N ASN A 128 25.53 12.76 7.85
CA ASN A 128 24.48 13.56 7.22
C ASN A 128 23.48 12.63 6.52
N TYR A 129 22.35 12.39 7.19
CA TYR A 129 21.30 11.51 6.66
C TYR A 129 20.67 12.00 5.36
N GLY A 130 20.67 13.31 5.09
CA GLY A 130 20.17 13.87 3.83
C GLY A 130 21.06 13.53 2.65
N THR A 131 22.38 13.67 2.81
CA THR A 131 23.37 13.26 1.80
C THR A 131 23.35 11.74 1.61
N LEU A 132 23.35 10.96 2.70
CA LEU A 132 23.29 9.50 2.64
C LEU A 132 22.04 9.01 1.87
N PHE A 133 20.89 9.64 2.11
CA PHE A 133 19.66 9.31 1.39
C PHE A 133 19.78 9.63 -0.09
N THR A 134 20.30 10.82 -0.44
CA THR A 134 20.50 11.26 -1.82
C THR A 134 21.44 10.33 -2.59
N GLU A 135 22.55 9.91 -1.97
CA GLU A 135 23.47 8.93 -2.54
C GLU A 135 22.83 7.55 -2.70
N THR A 136 22.00 7.14 -1.74
CA THR A 136 21.31 5.84 -1.77
C THR A 136 20.29 5.78 -2.91
N ILE A 137 19.46 6.81 -3.09
CA ILE A 137 18.48 6.84 -4.18
C ILE A 137 19.11 7.16 -5.55
N GLY A 138 20.28 7.81 -5.55
CA GLY A 138 21.04 8.14 -6.75
C GLY A 138 21.87 6.98 -7.30
N ASN A 139 22.03 5.89 -6.56
CA ASN A 139 22.83 4.73 -6.96
C ASN A 139 21.97 3.67 -7.70
N PRO A 140 22.20 3.41 -9.00
CA PRO A 140 21.39 2.47 -9.76
C PRO A 140 21.46 1.02 -9.26
N ALA A 141 22.61 0.60 -8.73
CA ALA A 141 22.77 -0.76 -8.22
C ALA A 141 21.91 -0.98 -6.97
N TRP A 142 21.92 -0.02 -6.03
CA TRP A 142 21.06 -0.10 -4.85
C TRP A 142 19.58 -0.05 -5.20
N ALA A 143 19.19 0.78 -6.17
CA ALA A 143 17.81 0.86 -6.62
C ALA A 143 17.30 -0.47 -7.21
N ILE A 144 18.10 -1.11 -8.09
CA ILE A 144 17.73 -2.37 -8.72
C ILE A 144 17.72 -3.52 -7.69
N MET A 145 18.76 -3.60 -6.85
CA MET A 145 18.82 -4.64 -5.81
C MET A 145 17.67 -4.51 -4.80
N GLY A 146 17.38 -3.29 -4.34
CA GLY A 146 16.29 -3.03 -3.42
C GLY A 146 14.92 -3.36 -4.03
N HIS A 147 14.71 -3.01 -5.30
CA HIS A 147 13.47 -3.34 -6.01
C HIS A 147 13.28 -4.85 -6.21
N PHE A 148 14.35 -5.61 -6.44
CA PHE A 148 14.28 -7.06 -6.61
C PHE A 148 14.11 -7.81 -5.27
N ALA A 149 14.70 -7.27 -4.20
CA ALA A 149 14.67 -7.90 -2.89
C ALA A 149 13.33 -7.72 -2.14
N PHE A 150 12.53 -6.72 -2.52
CA PHE A 150 11.22 -6.42 -1.94
C PHE A 150 10.08 -7.06 -2.74
#